data_AF-A0A1Q4R790-F1
#
_entry.id   AF-A0A1Q4R790-F1
#
_cell.length_a   1.000
_cell.length_b   1.000
_cell.length_c   1.000
_cell.angle_alpha   90.00
_cell.angle_beta   90.00
_cell.angle_gamma   90.00
#
_symmetry.space_group_name_H-M   'P 1'
#
loop_
_entity.id
_entity.type
_entity.pdbx_description
1 polymer ?
#
loop_
_entity_poly.entity_id
_entity_poly.type
_entity_poly.pdbx_seq_one_letter_code
_entity_poly.pdbx_strand_id
1 'polypeptide(L)'
;MSIDQIVEQALKDGYLTPSMEAEVGRICDMASELSIEEYMALDRLMGALLTGEVVAVPRKQFINVMEELVISRSIARVAEIEATSEKSLDVGDIAAYALNRLPPLYATTEEGAVYQRQKAQEELQTLINEQVDSALTRYLDRPEFFPERQAITPTKQEGTVLSQVSKLLGDYAPGFEGKAPISE
;
A
#
# COMPACT_ATOMS: atom_id res chain seq x y z
N MET A 1 -15.46 22.05 3.27
CA MET A 1 -15.67 22.71 1.96
C MET A 1 -17.13 23.13 1.87
N SER A 2 -17.54 24.07 1.00
CA SER A 2 -18.99 24.32 0.84
C SER A 2 -19.63 23.23 -0.01
N ILE A 3 -20.92 22.95 0.20
CA ILE A 3 -21.65 21.93 -0.58
C ILE A 3 -21.58 22.28 -2.07
N ASP A 4 -21.75 23.55 -2.46
CA ASP A 4 -21.66 24.00 -3.85
C ASP A 4 -20.37 23.58 -4.57
N GLN A 5 -19.23 23.72 -3.90
CA GLN A 5 -17.93 23.36 -4.47
C GLN A 5 -17.83 21.85 -4.72
N ILE A 6 -18.43 21.04 -3.85
CA ILE A 6 -18.46 19.58 -3.98
C ILE A 6 -19.36 19.19 -5.15
N VAL A 7 -20.51 19.85 -5.29
CA VAL A 7 -21.47 19.61 -6.38
C VAL A 7 -20.88 20.01 -7.73
N GLU A 8 -20.25 21.18 -7.84
CA GLU A 8 -19.59 21.61 -9.08
C GLU A 8 -18.46 20.65 -9.48
N GLN A 9 -17.67 20.21 -8.52
CA GLN A 9 -16.59 19.26 -8.78
C GLN A 9 -17.14 17.90 -9.22
N ALA A 10 -18.20 17.40 -8.58
CA ALA A 10 -18.85 16.14 -8.97
C ALA A 10 -19.47 16.20 -10.37
N LEU A 11 -20.10 17.33 -10.73
CA LEU A 11 -20.65 17.58 -12.07
C LEU A 11 -19.56 17.67 -13.14
N LYS A 12 -18.41 18.28 -12.81
CA LYS A 12 -17.28 18.40 -13.72
C LYS A 12 -16.57 17.06 -13.95
N ASP A 13 -16.40 16.28 -12.88
CA ASP A 13 -15.69 15.00 -12.94
C ASP A 13 -16.62 13.86 -13.40
N GLY A 14 -17.94 14.03 -13.35
CA GLY A 14 -18.93 13.01 -13.70
C GLY A 14 -19.06 11.87 -12.68
N TYR A 15 -18.36 11.98 -11.55
CA TYR A 15 -18.32 10.97 -10.50
C TYR A 15 -18.43 11.60 -9.12
N LEU A 16 -19.27 11.04 -8.26
CA LEU A 16 -19.29 11.37 -6.85
C LEU A 16 -18.34 10.43 -6.10
N THR A 17 -17.24 10.96 -5.59
CA THR A 17 -16.27 10.15 -4.83
C THR A 17 -16.76 9.91 -3.40
N PRO A 18 -16.37 8.78 -2.76
CA PRO A 18 -16.78 8.51 -1.38
C PRO A 18 -16.34 9.56 -0.34
N SER A 19 -15.27 10.31 -0.64
CA SER A 19 -14.82 11.45 0.18
C SER A 19 -15.73 12.66 0.04
N MET A 20 -16.25 12.93 -1.16
CA MET A 20 -17.20 14.00 -1.43
C MET A 20 -18.54 13.69 -0.75
N GLU A 21 -19.04 12.46 -0.89
CA GLU A 21 -20.27 12.00 -0.22
C GLU A 21 -20.17 12.11 1.31
N ALA A 22 -19.04 11.67 1.89
CA ALA A 22 -18.82 11.77 3.33
C ALA A 22 -18.76 13.23 3.83
N GLU A 23 -18.19 14.14 3.04
CA GLU A 23 -18.14 15.56 3.38
C GLU A 23 -19.53 16.20 3.31
N VAL A 24 -20.32 15.89 2.28
CA VAL A 24 -21.73 16.32 2.20
C VAL A 24 -22.53 15.79 3.39
N GLY A 25 -22.39 14.49 3.72
CA GLY A 25 -23.03 13.90 4.89
C GLY A 25 -22.65 14.59 6.20
N ARG A 26 -21.35 14.88 6.41
CA ARG A 26 -20.88 15.63 7.59
C ARG A 26 -21.50 17.02 7.71
N ILE A 27 -21.60 17.74 6.60
CA ILE A 27 -22.18 19.09 6.58
C ILE A 27 -23.68 19.01 6.88
N CYS A 28 -24.38 18.03 6.29
CA CYS A 28 -25.80 17.78 6.57
C CYS A 28 -26.07 17.36 8.02
N ASP A 29 -25.17 16.60 8.65
CA ASP A 29 -25.32 16.16 10.05
C ASP A 29 -24.95 17.25 11.06
N MET A 30 -24.02 18.16 10.71
CA MET A 30 -23.58 19.26 11.59
C MET A 30 -24.44 20.52 11.49
N ALA A 31 -25.10 20.76 10.35
CA ALA A 31 -25.93 21.93 10.14
C ALA A 31 -27.36 21.68 10.64
N SER A 32 -27.72 22.26 11.78
CA SER A 32 -29.07 22.22 12.35
C SER A 32 -30.13 22.82 11.40
N GLU A 33 -29.72 23.76 10.54
CA GLU A 33 -30.49 24.33 9.44
C GLU A 33 -29.53 24.61 8.26
N LEU A 34 -29.76 23.97 7.11
CA LEU A 34 -29.04 24.28 5.87
C LEU A 34 -29.52 25.62 5.31
N SER A 35 -28.60 26.40 4.76
CA SER A 35 -28.95 27.59 3.98
C SER A 35 -29.71 27.22 2.70
N ILE A 36 -30.46 28.17 2.14
CA ILE A 36 -31.22 27.97 0.89
C ILE A 36 -30.28 27.57 -0.26
N GLU A 37 -29.08 28.16 -0.29
CA GLU A 37 -28.04 27.87 -1.29
C GLU A 37 -27.56 26.42 -1.20
N GLU A 38 -27.29 25.93 0.01
CA GLU A 38 -26.90 24.54 0.26
C GLU A 38 -28.00 23.54 -0.11
N TYR A 39 -29.28 23.87 0.12
CA TYR A 39 -30.41 23.06 -0.32
C TYR A 39 -30.53 22.99 -1.84
N MET A 40 -30.33 24.12 -2.54
CA MET A 40 -30.36 24.16 -4.01
C MET A 40 -29.19 23.38 -4.62
N ALA A 41 -28.02 23.43 -3.99
CA ALA A 41 -26.86 22.64 -4.35
C ALA A 41 -27.15 21.13 -4.24
N LEU A 42 -27.76 20.74 -3.11
CA LEU A 42 -28.11 19.35 -2.85
C LEU A 42 -29.16 18.82 -3.83
N ASP A 43 -30.20 19.61 -4.13
CA ASP A 43 -31.23 19.26 -5.12
C ASP A 43 -30.64 19.08 -6.52
N ARG A 44 -29.70 19.94 -6.91
CA ARG A 44 -28.96 19.80 -8.17
C ARG A 44 -28.12 18.53 -8.21
N LEU A 45 -27.45 18.17 -7.12
CA LEU A 45 -26.69 16.92 -7.01
C LEU A 45 -27.62 15.70 -7.08
N MET A 46 -28.77 15.74 -6.41
CA MET A 46 -29.76 14.67 -6.50
C MET A 46 -30.32 14.52 -7.92
N GLY A 47 -30.61 15.62 -8.60
CA GLY A 47 -31.02 15.61 -10.00
C GLY A 47 -29.96 15.00 -10.91
N ALA A 48 -28.69 15.32 -10.70
CA ALA A 48 -27.57 14.76 -11.45
C ALA A 48 -27.36 13.26 -11.21
N LEU A 49 -27.58 12.79 -9.98
CA LEU A 49 -27.56 11.35 -9.65
C LEU A 49 -28.74 10.60 -10.29
N LEU A 50 -29.93 11.18 -10.30
CA LEU A 50 -31.14 10.57 -10.88
C LEU A 50 -31.11 10.53 -12.41
N THR A 51 -30.53 11.54 -13.04
CA THR A 51 -30.36 11.61 -14.51
C THR A 51 -29.17 10.79 -15.01
N GLY A 52 -28.29 10.34 -14.10
CA GLY A 52 -27.10 9.57 -14.43
C GLY A 52 -25.94 10.43 -14.97
N GLU A 53 -26.03 11.76 -14.87
CA GLU A 53 -24.93 12.68 -15.18
C GLU A 53 -23.75 12.51 -14.21
N VAL A 54 -24.04 12.09 -12.97
CA VAL A 54 -23.03 11.76 -11.96
C VAL A 54 -23.22 10.32 -11.49
N VAL A 55 -22.16 9.52 -11.57
CA VAL A 55 -22.16 8.15 -11.06
C VAL A 55 -21.47 8.13 -9.70
N ALA A 56 -22.19 7.68 -8.66
CA ALA A 56 -21.57 7.43 -7.36
C ALA A 56 -20.59 6.27 -7.46
N VAL A 57 -19.30 6.55 -7.23
CA VAL A 57 -18.28 5.50 -7.23
C VAL A 57 -18.42 4.76 -5.90
N PRO A 58 -18.79 3.47 -5.90
CA PRO A 58 -18.89 2.72 -4.66
C PRO A 58 -17.53 2.74 -3.95
N ARG A 59 -17.56 2.86 -2.61
CA ARG A 59 -16.37 2.68 -1.78
C ARG A 59 -15.67 1.40 -2.23
N LYS A 60 -14.36 1.48 -2.50
CA LYS A 60 -13.52 0.32 -2.80
C LYS A 60 -13.62 -0.67 -1.63
N GLN A 61 -14.50 -1.66 -1.74
CA GLN A 61 -14.67 -2.75 -0.78
C GLN A 61 -13.81 -3.95 -1.16
N PHE A 62 -12.59 -3.73 -1.68
CA PHE A 62 -11.68 -4.85 -1.89
C PHE A 62 -10.86 -5.09 -0.63
N ILE A 63 -10.86 -6.33 -0.16
CA ILE A 63 -10.03 -6.77 0.95
C ILE A 63 -9.15 -7.91 0.48
N ASN A 64 -7.88 -7.92 0.91
CA ASN A 64 -7.00 -9.07 0.72
C ASN A 64 -7.17 -10.02 1.91
N VAL A 65 -7.83 -11.14 1.68
CA VAL A 65 -8.13 -12.13 2.72
C VAL A 65 -6.86 -12.76 3.30
N MET A 66 -5.75 -12.74 2.54
CA MET A 66 -4.47 -13.26 3.01
C MET A 66 -3.86 -12.46 4.15
N GLU A 67 -4.16 -11.16 4.26
CA GLU A 67 -3.59 -10.31 5.31
C GLU A 67 -3.95 -10.84 6.69
N GLU A 68 -5.23 -11.15 6.91
CA GLU A 68 -5.72 -11.68 8.18
C GLU A 68 -5.04 -13.02 8.53
N LEU A 69 -5.02 -13.97 7.59
CA LEU A 69 -4.45 -15.31 7.82
C LEU A 69 -2.96 -15.25 8.13
N VAL A 70 -2.20 -14.44 7.39
CA VAL A 70 -0.76 -14.29 7.57
C VAL A 70 -0.44 -13.55 8.86
N ILE A 71 -1.19 -12.50 9.20
CA ILE A 71 -0.99 -11.75 10.46
C ILE A 71 -1.27 -12.68 11.65
N SER A 72 -2.40 -13.39 11.67
CA SER A 72 -2.71 -14.35 12.75
C SER A 72 -1.63 -15.42 12.91
N ARG A 73 -1.14 -15.98 11.80
CA ARG A 73 -0.07 -16.98 11.83
C ARG A 73 1.26 -16.40 12.32
N SER A 74 1.60 -15.18 11.89
CA SER A 74 2.83 -14.49 12.28
C SER A 74 2.83 -14.17 13.76
N ILE A 75 1.72 -13.68 14.31
CA ILE A 75 1.56 -13.41 15.76
C ILE A 75 1.77 -14.70 16.56
N ALA A 76 1.12 -15.81 16.16
CA ALA A 76 1.27 -17.09 16.84
C ALA A 76 2.74 -17.55 16.84
N ARG A 77 3.41 -17.45 15.68
CA ARG A 77 4.80 -17.89 15.55
C ARG A 77 5.79 -17.01 16.32
N VAL A 78 5.58 -15.70 16.30
CA VAL A 78 6.39 -14.74 17.06
C VAL A 78 6.23 -15.00 18.56
N ALA A 79 5.00 -15.18 19.06
CA ALA A 79 4.75 -15.46 20.47
C ALA A 79 5.43 -16.74 20.96
N GLU A 80 5.44 -17.81 20.16
CA GLU A 80 6.17 -19.05 20.47
C GLU A 80 7.68 -18.82 20.64
N ILE A 81 8.26 -17.93 19.84
CA ILE A 81 9.70 -17.68 19.82
C ILE A 81 10.10 -16.69 20.89
N GLU A 82 9.31 -15.65 21.12
CA GLU A 82 9.51 -14.71 22.24
C GLU A 82 9.39 -15.42 23.59
N ALA A 83 8.56 -16.47 23.69
CA ALA A 83 8.52 -17.32 24.87
C ALA A 83 9.79 -18.17 25.06
N THR A 84 10.51 -18.46 23.98
CA THR A 84 11.73 -19.30 23.99
C THR A 84 13.02 -18.46 23.96
N SER A 85 12.96 -17.21 23.53
CA SER A 85 14.09 -16.32 23.27
C SER A 85 13.73 -14.89 23.69
N GLU A 86 14.62 -14.21 24.42
CA GLU A 86 14.41 -12.82 24.89
C GLU A 86 14.52 -11.74 23.80
N LYS A 87 14.27 -12.08 22.53
CA LYS A 87 14.36 -11.16 21.39
C LYS A 87 12.96 -10.67 21.03
N SER A 88 12.74 -9.36 20.98
CA SER A 88 11.49 -8.79 20.45
C SER A 88 11.50 -8.84 18.92
N LEU A 89 10.50 -9.50 18.34
CA LEU A 89 10.35 -9.65 16.89
C LEU A 89 9.26 -8.69 16.38
N ASP A 90 9.51 -8.01 15.26
CA ASP A 90 8.48 -7.18 14.64
C ASP A 90 7.58 -8.03 13.72
N VAL A 91 6.32 -8.19 14.15
CA VAL A 91 5.29 -8.90 13.39
C VAL A 91 5.04 -8.22 12.04
N GLY A 92 5.17 -6.89 11.96
CA GLY A 92 4.93 -6.13 10.73
C GLY A 92 5.90 -6.49 9.62
N ASP A 93 7.20 -6.47 9.92
CA ASP A 93 8.27 -6.85 8.98
C ASP A 93 8.12 -8.31 8.50
N ILE A 94 7.80 -9.23 9.42
CA ILE A 94 7.62 -10.66 9.12
C ILE A 94 6.40 -10.86 8.21
N ALA A 95 5.26 -10.25 8.56
CA ALA A 95 4.03 -10.36 7.80
C ALA A 95 4.19 -9.73 6.40
N ALA A 96 4.83 -8.56 6.30
CA ALA A 96 5.11 -7.91 5.02
C ALA A 96 6.01 -8.77 4.14
N TYR A 97 7.03 -9.42 4.70
CA TYR A 97 7.88 -10.33 3.95
C TYR A 97 7.11 -11.54 3.40
N ALA A 98 6.23 -12.14 4.21
CA ALA A 98 5.42 -13.28 3.82
C ALA A 98 4.36 -12.90 2.77
N LEU A 99 3.63 -11.80 2.98
CA LEU A 99 2.58 -11.32 2.06
C LEU A 99 3.12 -11.01 0.66
N ASN A 100 4.35 -10.47 0.56
CA ASN A 100 5.00 -10.19 -0.72
C ASN A 100 5.38 -11.46 -1.53
N ARG A 101 5.20 -12.66 -0.96
CA ARG A 101 5.54 -13.95 -1.59
C ARG A 101 4.35 -14.88 -1.74
N LEU A 102 3.21 -14.49 -1.20
CA LEU A 102 1.97 -15.26 -1.26
C LEU A 102 1.08 -14.68 -2.38
N PRO A 103 0.31 -15.52 -3.08
CA PRO A 103 -0.66 -15.03 -4.04
C PRO A 103 -1.72 -14.16 -3.32
N PRO A 104 -2.03 -12.95 -3.80
CA PRO A 104 -3.04 -12.11 -3.18
C PRO A 104 -4.45 -12.68 -3.43
N LEU A 105 -5.30 -12.68 -2.40
CA LEU A 105 -6.69 -13.14 -2.51
C LEU A 105 -7.64 -11.98 -2.25
N TYR A 106 -7.98 -11.25 -3.30
CA TYR A 106 -8.92 -10.14 -3.21
C TYR A 106 -10.38 -10.63 -3.28
N ALA A 107 -11.21 -10.05 -2.43
CA ALA A 107 -12.67 -10.20 -2.44
C ALA A 107 -13.34 -8.84 -2.39
N THR A 108 -14.43 -8.68 -3.13
CA THR A 108 -15.26 -7.45 -3.18
C THR A 108 -16.56 -7.57 -2.40
N THR A 109 -16.86 -8.76 -1.87
CA THR A 109 -18.06 -9.07 -1.07
C THR A 109 -17.65 -9.87 0.15
N GLU A 110 -18.45 -9.79 1.22
CA GLU A 110 -18.22 -10.56 2.45
C GLU A 110 -18.30 -12.07 2.20
N GLU A 111 -19.28 -12.52 1.41
CA GLU A 111 -19.42 -13.94 1.01
C GLU A 111 -18.19 -14.43 0.22
N GLY A 112 -17.70 -13.61 -0.71
CA GLY A 112 -16.48 -13.91 -1.46
C GLY A 112 -15.25 -13.98 -0.57
N ALA A 113 -15.18 -13.14 0.47
CA ALA A 113 -14.10 -13.19 1.45
C ALA A 113 -14.12 -14.48 2.27
N VAL A 114 -15.30 -14.93 2.70
CA VAL A 114 -15.45 -16.21 3.42
C VAL A 114 -15.03 -17.39 2.54
N TYR A 115 -15.48 -17.41 1.28
CA TYR A 115 -15.08 -18.46 0.33
C TYR A 115 -13.57 -18.49 0.11
N GLN A 116 -12.95 -17.35 -0.13
CA GLN A 116 -11.49 -17.26 -0.32
C GLN A 116 -10.73 -17.65 0.95
N ARG A 117 -11.28 -17.35 2.14
CA ARG A 117 -10.68 -17.76 3.42
C ARG A 117 -10.69 -19.28 3.57
N GLN A 118 -11.82 -19.92 3.29
CA GLN A 118 -11.94 -21.39 3.33
C GLN A 118 -10.97 -22.04 2.34
N LYS A 119 -10.97 -21.55 1.10
CA LYS A 119 -10.05 -22.03 0.06
C LYS A 119 -8.58 -21.89 0.47
N ALA A 120 -8.20 -20.76 1.07
CA ALA A 120 -6.84 -20.54 1.55
C ALA A 120 -6.46 -21.51 2.69
N GLN A 121 -7.40 -21.82 3.59
CA GLN A 121 -7.17 -22.79 4.66
C GLN A 121 -7.01 -24.23 4.14
N GLU A 122 -7.73 -24.59 3.08
CA GLU A 122 -7.65 -25.94 2.49
C GLU A 122 -6.41 -26.12 1.60
N GLU A 123 -6.11 -25.14 0.73
CA GLU A 123 -5.09 -25.30 -0.32
C GLU A 123 -3.77 -24.60 -0.01
N LEU A 124 -3.79 -23.47 0.70
CA LEU A 124 -2.64 -22.57 0.84
C LEU A 124 -2.04 -22.55 2.26
N GLN A 125 -2.65 -23.24 3.22
CA GLN A 125 -2.20 -23.22 4.61
C GLN A 125 -0.75 -23.68 4.79
N THR A 126 -0.34 -24.70 4.03
CA THR A 126 1.05 -25.19 4.01
C THR A 126 2.00 -24.12 3.50
N LEU A 127 1.66 -23.48 2.38
CA LEU A 127 2.46 -22.41 1.79
C LEU A 127 2.56 -21.19 2.73
N ILE A 128 1.45 -20.81 3.39
CA ILE A 128 1.45 -19.73 4.39
C ILE A 128 2.44 -20.04 5.50
N ASN A 129 2.41 -21.26 6.05
CA ASN A 129 3.32 -21.67 7.11
C ASN A 129 4.77 -21.59 6.65
N GLU A 130 5.09 -22.14 5.47
CA GLU A 130 6.44 -22.11 4.91
C GLU A 130 6.96 -20.68 4.69
N GLN A 131 6.11 -19.78 4.19
CA GLN A 131 6.51 -18.39 3.95
C GLN A 131 6.72 -17.61 5.26
N VAL A 132 5.88 -17.85 6.28
CA VAL A 132 6.05 -17.23 7.60
C VAL A 132 7.31 -17.75 8.30
N ASP A 133 7.55 -19.06 8.26
CA ASP A 133 8.77 -19.63 8.84
C ASP A 133 10.02 -19.15 8.10
N SER A 134 9.97 -19.05 6.77
CA SER A 134 11.07 -18.47 5.97
C SER A 134 11.31 -16.98 6.29
N ALA A 135 10.23 -16.22 6.49
CA ALA A 135 10.30 -14.81 6.88
C ALA A 135 11.02 -14.64 8.21
N LEU A 136 10.63 -15.48 9.18
CA LEU A 136 11.17 -15.51 10.51
C LEU A 136 12.66 -15.91 10.53
N THR A 137 13.05 -17.00 9.84
CA THR A 137 14.45 -17.41 9.76
C THR A 137 15.31 -16.26 9.20
N ARG A 138 14.83 -15.60 8.15
CA ARG A 138 15.54 -14.47 7.55
C ARG A 138 15.57 -13.24 8.45
N TYR A 139 14.52 -13.02 9.24
CA TYR A 139 14.47 -11.93 10.22
C TYR A 139 15.48 -12.19 11.35
N LEU A 140 15.61 -13.43 11.81
CA LEU A 140 16.57 -13.84 12.84
C LEU A 140 18.03 -13.81 12.34
N ASP A 141 18.25 -14.20 11.08
CA ASP A 141 19.56 -14.17 10.41
C ASP A 141 19.98 -12.77 9.96
N ARG A 142 19.11 -11.76 10.14
CA ARG A 142 19.42 -10.38 9.77
C ARG A 142 20.55 -9.90 10.67
N PRO A 143 21.74 -9.56 10.10
CA PRO A 143 22.75 -8.88 10.90
C PRO A 143 22.16 -7.54 11.35
N GLU A 144 22.47 -7.12 12.58
CA GLU A 144 22.07 -5.79 13.07
C GLU A 144 22.69 -4.73 12.16
N PHE A 145 21.92 -4.29 11.17
CA PHE A 145 22.24 -3.12 10.40
C PHE A 145 21.96 -1.93 11.30
N PHE A 146 23.02 -1.44 11.95
CA PHE A 146 23.11 -0.04 12.36
C PHE A 146 22.63 0.87 11.20
N PRO A 147 22.13 2.09 11.47
CA PRO A 147 21.32 2.88 10.54
C PRO A 147 22.14 3.51 9.40
N GLU A 148 22.83 2.68 8.62
CA GLU A 148 23.67 3.04 7.50
C GLU A 148 23.23 2.28 6.25
N ARG A 149 21.91 2.21 5.98
CA ARG A 149 21.48 2.36 4.58
C ARG A 149 21.76 3.79 4.14
N GLN A 150 23.03 4.18 4.20
CA GLN A 150 23.53 5.31 3.43
C GLN A 150 23.39 4.85 1.98
N ALA A 151 22.69 5.64 1.17
CA ALA A 151 22.81 5.52 -0.26
C ALA A 151 24.32 5.45 -0.60
N ILE A 152 24.69 4.78 -1.69
CA ILE A 152 26.04 4.93 -2.24
C ILE A 152 26.12 6.37 -2.77
N THR A 153 26.27 7.30 -1.84
CA THR A 153 26.59 8.69 -2.12
C THR A 153 28.00 8.61 -2.68
N PRO A 154 28.29 9.25 -3.82
CA PRO A 154 29.65 9.34 -4.32
C PRO A 154 30.45 10.19 -3.33
N THR A 155 30.95 9.57 -2.27
CA THR A 155 31.92 10.19 -1.39
C THR A 155 33.16 10.43 -2.24
N LYS A 156 33.57 11.69 -2.37
CA LYS A 156 34.82 12.12 -3.01
C LYS A 156 36.06 11.67 -2.19
N GLN A 157 36.04 10.45 -1.66
CA GLN A 157 37.16 9.84 -0.97
C GLN A 157 37.92 8.99 -1.99
N GLU A 158 38.98 9.59 -2.52
CA GLU A 158 39.98 8.90 -3.33
C GLU A 158 40.62 7.81 -2.47
N GLY A 159 40.38 6.54 -2.82
CA GLY A 159 40.91 5.39 -2.08
C GLY A 159 39.89 4.28 -1.78
N THR A 160 38.61 4.52 -1.99
CA THR A 160 37.58 3.47 -1.82
C THR A 160 37.66 2.43 -2.93
N VAL A 161 37.28 1.17 -2.62
CA VAL A 161 37.28 0.03 -3.58
C VAL A 161 36.53 0.37 -4.87
N LEU A 162 35.45 1.15 -4.78
CA LEU A 162 34.69 1.65 -5.94
C LEU A 162 35.55 2.51 -6.88
N SER A 163 36.41 3.39 -6.36
CA SER A 163 37.30 4.20 -7.18
C SER A 163 38.37 3.37 -7.90
N GLN A 164 38.84 2.29 -7.26
CA GLN A 164 39.81 1.38 -7.86
C GLN A 164 39.17 0.52 -8.96
N VAL A 165 37.97 -0.01 -8.70
CA VAL A 165 37.19 -0.75 -9.69
C VAL A 165 36.78 0.14 -10.85
N SER A 166 36.40 1.40 -10.60
CA SER A 166 36.10 2.37 -11.66
C SER A 166 37.31 2.69 -12.53
N LYS A 167 38.52 2.81 -11.96
CA LYS A 167 39.76 2.99 -12.73
C LYS A 167 40.07 1.77 -13.58
N LEU A 168 40.00 0.57 -13.01
CA LEU A 168 40.19 -0.68 -13.75
C LEU A 168 39.17 -0.80 -14.90
N LEU A 169 37.90 -0.47 -14.66
CA LEU A 169 36.90 -0.49 -15.71
C LEU A 169 37.19 0.54 -16.81
N GLY A 170 37.69 1.73 -16.47
CA GLY A 170 38.13 2.73 -17.43
C GLY A 170 39.33 2.28 -18.27
N ASP A 171 40.32 1.65 -17.64
CA ASP A 171 41.51 1.13 -18.30
C ASP A 171 41.18 -0.03 -19.27
N TYR A 172 40.19 -0.86 -18.92
CA TYR A 172 39.76 -2.00 -19.73
C TYR A 172 38.66 -1.66 -20.75
N ALA A 173 38.06 -0.45 -20.70
CA ALA A 173 37.00 -0.03 -21.61
C ALA A 173 37.25 1.37 -22.22
N PRO A 174 38.32 1.54 -23.03
CA PRO A 174 38.73 2.84 -23.60
C PRO A 174 37.75 3.48 -24.59
N GLY A 175 36.60 2.84 -24.87
CA GLY A 175 35.57 3.31 -25.82
C GLY A 175 34.15 3.39 -25.26
N PHE A 176 33.95 3.30 -23.95
CA PHE A 176 32.60 3.20 -23.37
C PHE A 176 31.88 4.55 -23.19
N GLU A 177 32.58 5.68 -23.23
CA GLU A 177 31.92 6.99 -23.33
C GLU A 177 31.66 7.34 -24.79
N GLY A 178 30.56 6.81 -25.33
CA GLY A 178 29.87 7.45 -26.44
C GLY A 178 29.45 8.84 -26.00
N LYS A 179 30.21 9.84 -26.44
CA LYS A 179 29.93 11.29 -26.36
C LYS A 179 28.43 11.56 -26.26
N ALA A 180 27.96 12.08 -25.13
CA ALA A 180 26.59 12.58 -25.02
C ALA A 180 26.36 13.63 -26.13
N PRO A 181 25.26 13.56 -26.89
CA PRO A 181 24.98 14.56 -27.91
C PRO A 181 24.77 15.90 -27.23
N ILE A 182 25.60 16.87 -27.61
CA ILE A 182 25.41 18.28 -27.30
C ILE A 182 24.18 18.70 -28.09
N SER A 183 23.06 18.93 -27.40
CA SER A 183 21.87 19.56 -27.99
C SER A 183 22.19 21.04 -28.27
N GLU A 184 22.17 21.41 -29.55
CA GLU A 184 22.04 22.81 -30.00
C GLU A 184 20.66 23.38 -29.68
#